data_AF-A0A955NLR3-F1
#
_entry.id   AF-A0A955NLR3-F1
#
_cell.length_a   1.000
_cell.length_b   1.000
_cell.length_c   1.000
_cell.angle_alpha   90.00
_cell.angle_beta   90.00
_cell.angle_gamma   90.00
#
_symmetry.space_group_name_H-M   'P 1'
#
loop_
_entity.id
_entity.type
_entity.pdbx_description
1 polymer ?
#
loop_
_entity_poly.entity_id
_entity_poly.type
_entity_poly.pdbx_seq_one_letter_code
_entity_poly.pdbx_strand_id
1 'polypeptide(L)'
;SKSLEETWEFWDKAEAMERAVRILRTERPHVIITNHRVGEGHGNHQAMAQLIEEAIPLAASPEAYVDQIEEGLVPWQVERLFQRRRHHEGVPVEEYDVQVPVGLMEMIRGFSYQEIAGEALLRHRSQGAKGIWQWINARRSQSPYNYFYLTVGDPPLGPFEDLFDGMDNCWWTREGRKPFSHEGLINEHPSNEDKRRTGLSKALQALRPDLNKVEEALVDAMQAVQALPAEVDRPANWMQSATGEVVDSSEARERYQIEVIDRMQALGREEKQIQRLLSQMWGIDARVIPSEKSPFPGQEFEIEIQLTNRGSDPVSVTEYRLELPKGWDSAPRSMEIGEIASLGSARAAFWVQVATDETLTLPETDELYRSSTPWQPNVHAVAYLKKGETPGLAEVEDRLEISPAWEVWISPEETLVPLHSTEQVDLSIETRRHREVD
;
A
#
# COMPACT_ATOMS: atom_id res chain seq x y z
N SER A 1 -8.66 11.89 -20.78
CA SER A 1 -8.44 11.92 -22.23
C SER A 1 -9.16 10.76 -22.92
N LYS A 2 -9.65 10.96 -24.15
CA LYS A 2 -10.36 9.98 -24.97
C LYS A 2 -9.42 9.17 -25.88
N SER A 3 -8.24 9.70 -26.22
CA SER A 3 -7.23 8.99 -27.02
C SER A 3 -5.82 9.06 -26.42
N LEU A 4 -4.93 8.20 -26.90
CA LEU A 4 -3.53 8.21 -26.48
C LEU A 4 -2.86 9.54 -26.84
N GLU A 5 -3.09 10.01 -28.06
CA GLU A 5 -2.53 11.26 -28.60
C GLU A 5 -2.99 12.45 -27.76
N GLU A 6 -4.30 12.57 -27.51
CA GLU A 6 -4.85 13.63 -26.65
C GLU A 6 -4.24 13.55 -25.24
N THR A 7 -3.95 12.36 -24.72
CA THR A 7 -3.29 12.25 -23.39
C THR A 7 -1.89 12.85 -23.41
N TRP A 8 -1.10 12.53 -24.43
CA TRP A 8 0.26 13.08 -24.57
C TRP A 8 0.30 14.56 -24.96
N GLU A 9 -0.79 15.13 -25.47
CA GLU A 9 -0.92 16.59 -25.62
C GLU A 9 -1.08 17.29 -24.27
N PHE A 10 -1.72 16.65 -23.29
CA PHE A 10 -1.93 17.21 -21.95
C PHE A 10 -0.82 16.85 -20.96
N TRP A 11 -0.24 15.65 -21.07
CA TRP A 11 0.83 15.18 -20.20
C TRP A 11 2.19 15.52 -20.78
N ASP A 12 3.08 16.07 -19.95
CA ASP A 12 4.49 16.13 -20.32
C ASP A 12 5.07 14.71 -20.31
N LYS A 13 5.32 14.16 -21.51
CA LYS A 13 5.84 12.81 -21.68
C LYS A 13 7.24 12.65 -21.07
N ALA A 14 8.09 13.68 -21.11
CA ALA A 14 9.44 13.61 -20.57
C ALA A 14 9.42 13.57 -19.04
N GLU A 15 8.60 14.41 -18.42
CA GLU A 15 8.38 14.43 -16.97
C GLU A 15 7.74 13.12 -16.48
N ALA A 16 6.73 12.61 -17.20
CA ALA A 16 6.10 11.34 -16.86
C ALA A 16 7.11 10.16 -16.92
N MET A 17 7.99 10.16 -17.92
CA MET A 17 9.03 9.13 -18.06
C MET A 17 10.08 9.20 -16.95
N GLU A 18 10.56 10.40 -16.60
CA GLU A 18 11.49 10.61 -15.48
C GLU A 18 10.93 10.02 -14.18
N ARG A 19 9.67 10.34 -13.87
CA ARG A 19 9.00 9.84 -12.67
C ARG A 19 8.81 8.34 -12.69
N ALA A 20 8.42 7.77 -13.82
CA ALA A 20 8.27 6.32 -13.95
C ALA A 20 9.60 5.60 -13.68
N VAL A 21 10.69 6.07 -14.28
CA VAL A 21 12.03 5.52 -14.06
C VAL A 21 12.46 5.64 -12.59
N ARG A 22 12.22 6.80 -11.97
CA ARG A 22 12.48 7.03 -10.55
C ARG A 22 11.76 6.03 -9.66
N ILE A 23 10.44 5.85 -9.88
CA ILE A 23 9.62 4.90 -9.12
C ILE A 23 10.18 3.48 -9.26
N LEU A 24 10.55 3.05 -10.46
CA LEU A 24 11.10 1.71 -10.68
C LEU A 24 12.43 1.49 -9.94
N ARG A 25 13.32 2.50 -9.89
CA ARG A 25 14.60 2.42 -9.16
C ARG A 25 14.44 2.49 -7.65
N THR A 26 13.43 3.22 -7.17
CA THR A 26 13.10 3.33 -5.74
C THR A 26 12.41 2.07 -5.21
N GLU A 27 11.33 1.64 -5.87
CA GLU A 27 10.50 0.52 -5.40
C GLU A 27 11.10 -0.85 -5.73
N ARG A 28 11.99 -0.90 -6.73
CA ARG A 28 12.69 -2.12 -7.17
C ARG A 28 11.75 -3.33 -7.33
N PRO A 29 10.68 -3.24 -8.13
CA PRO A 29 9.74 -4.34 -8.29
C PRO A 29 10.35 -5.45 -9.16
N HIS A 30 10.24 -6.71 -8.70
CA HIS A 30 10.55 -7.88 -9.53
C HIS A 30 9.46 -8.11 -10.59
N VAL A 31 8.20 -7.94 -10.19
CA VAL A 31 7.02 -8.12 -11.04
C VAL A 31 6.17 -6.85 -11.04
N ILE A 32 5.75 -6.42 -12.24
CA ILE A 32 4.76 -5.37 -12.43
C ILE A 32 3.49 -5.98 -13.03
N ILE A 33 2.33 -5.52 -12.57
CA ILE A 33 1.03 -5.89 -13.14
C ILE A 33 0.34 -4.63 -13.66
N THR A 34 -0.11 -4.67 -14.91
CA THR A 34 -0.93 -3.62 -15.51
C THR A 34 -2.30 -4.14 -15.94
N ASN A 35 -3.34 -3.31 -15.75
CA ASN A 35 -4.67 -3.55 -16.31
C ASN A 35 -4.84 -2.93 -17.71
N HIS A 36 -3.80 -2.29 -18.24
CA HIS A 36 -3.90 -1.39 -19.36
C HIS A 36 -3.12 -1.88 -20.59
N ARG A 37 -3.57 -1.44 -21.76
CA ARG A 37 -3.07 -1.81 -23.09
C ARG A 37 -3.06 -0.58 -23.98
N VAL A 38 -2.04 -0.44 -24.81
CA VAL A 38 -2.08 0.51 -25.93
C VAL A 38 -3.18 0.09 -26.90
N GLY A 39 -4.02 1.03 -27.33
CA GLY A 39 -5.14 0.77 -28.24
C GLY A 39 -6.46 0.33 -27.58
N GLU A 40 -6.50 0.07 -26.26
CA GLU A 40 -7.72 -0.28 -25.55
C GLU A 40 -8.04 0.67 -24.38
N GLY A 41 -9.32 1.02 -24.23
CA GLY A 41 -9.79 1.86 -23.12
C GLY A 41 -9.49 3.35 -23.28
N HIS A 42 -9.59 4.10 -22.19
CA HIS A 42 -9.39 5.55 -22.18
C HIS A 42 -7.92 5.93 -22.45
N GLY A 43 -7.70 7.13 -23.00
CA GLY A 43 -6.36 7.61 -23.36
C GLY A 43 -5.34 7.49 -22.24
N ASN A 44 -5.73 7.84 -21.00
CA ASN A 44 -4.85 7.75 -19.83
C ASN A 44 -4.39 6.30 -19.55
N HIS A 45 -5.24 5.31 -19.76
CA HIS A 45 -4.85 3.90 -19.60
C HIS A 45 -3.83 3.50 -20.67
N GLN A 46 -4.05 3.92 -21.92
CA GLN A 46 -3.14 3.64 -23.02
C GLN A 46 -1.78 4.30 -22.79
N ALA A 47 -1.76 5.55 -22.32
CA ALA A 47 -0.54 6.28 -21.99
C ALA A 47 0.24 5.58 -20.87
N MET A 48 -0.43 5.12 -19.81
CA MET A 48 0.22 4.35 -18.75
C MET A 48 0.79 3.01 -19.22
N ALA A 49 0.07 2.32 -20.12
CA ALA A 49 0.56 1.07 -20.71
C ALA A 49 1.83 1.29 -21.54
N GLN A 50 1.85 2.34 -22.37
CA GLN A 50 3.03 2.71 -23.14
C GLN A 50 4.19 3.15 -22.21
N LEU A 51 3.89 3.97 -21.20
CA LEU A 51 4.88 4.53 -20.29
C LEU A 51 5.65 3.44 -19.53
N ILE A 52 4.94 2.43 -19.00
CA ILE A 52 5.58 1.38 -18.19
C ILE A 52 6.50 0.49 -19.02
N GLU A 53 6.11 0.14 -20.26
CA GLU A 53 6.92 -0.66 -21.18
C GLU A 53 8.19 0.09 -21.61
N GLU A 54 8.08 1.39 -21.87
CA GLU A 54 9.22 2.25 -22.23
C GLU A 54 10.15 2.53 -21.01
N ALA A 55 9.60 2.64 -19.80
CA ALA A 55 10.37 2.98 -18.59
C ALA A 55 11.23 1.81 -18.05
N ILE A 56 10.80 0.55 -18.23
CA ILE A 56 11.53 -0.62 -17.73
C ILE A 56 13.00 -0.67 -18.19
N PRO A 57 13.32 -0.60 -19.51
CA PRO A 57 14.72 -0.62 -19.95
C PRO A 57 15.51 0.62 -19.52
N LEU A 58 14.85 1.77 -19.33
CA LEU A 58 15.48 3.00 -18.86
C LEU A 58 15.85 2.91 -17.37
N ALA A 59 15.00 2.30 -16.55
CA ALA A 59 15.29 2.06 -15.14
C ALA A 59 16.50 1.15 -14.93
N ALA A 60 16.71 0.18 -15.83
CA ALA A 60 17.85 -0.73 -15.81
C ALA A 60 19.16 -0.09 -16.31
N SER A 61 19.09 1.03 -17.03
CA SER A 61 20.27 1.67 -17.62
C SER A 61 20.86 2.73 -16.70
N PRO A 62 22.15 2.65 -16.30
CA PRO A 62 22.82 3.75 -15.58
C PRO A 62 23.06 5.00 -16.44
N GLU A 63 22.93 4.90 -17.77
CA GLU A 63 23.15 6.01 -18.70
C GLU A 63 21.90 6.88 -18.91
N ALA A 64 20.72 6.35 -18.55
CA ALA A 64 19.47 7.10 -18.57
C ALA A 64 19.25 7.79 -17.22
N TYR A 65 18.80 9.05 -17.22
CA TYR A 65 18.52 9.83 -15.99
C TYR A 65 19.70 9.76 -15.01
N VAL A 66 20.86 10.28 -15.44
CA VAL A 66 22.13 10.24 -14.69
C VAL A 66 22.03 11.02 -13.37
N ASP A 67 21.24 12.09 -13.36
CA ASP A 67 20.88 12.86 -12.17
C ASP A 67 20.29 11.97 -11.06
N GLN A 68 19.40 11.04 -11.40
CA GLN A 68 18.88 10.08 -10.43
C GLN A 68 19.98 9.14 -9.87
N ILE A 69 20.96 8.79 -10.69
CA ILE A 69 22.11 7.97 -10.25
C ILE A 69 23.01 8.78 -9.31
N GLU A 70 23.26 10.05 -9.62
CA GLU A 70 23.99 10.99 -8.77
C GLU A 70 23.27 11.25 -7.43
N GLU A 71 21.94 11.18 -7.42
CA GLU A 71 21.10 11.22 -6.21
C GLU A 71 21.13 9.91 -5.39
N GLY A 72 21.82 8.88 -5.86
CA GLY A 72 21.97 7.59 -5.16
C GLY A 72 20.98 6.50 -5.58
N LEU A 73 20.11 6.74 -6.56
CA LEU A 73 19.26 5.67 -7.09
C LEU A 73 20.07 4.68 -7.93
N VAL A 74 19.87 3.40 -7.67
CA VAL A 74 20.61 2.32 -8.34
C VAL A 74 19.80 1.84 -9.55
N PRO A 75 20.44 1.52 -10.69
CA PRO A 75 19.74 0.91 -11.82
C PRO A 75 18.99 -0.36 -11.39
N TRP A 76 17.77 -0.54 -11.89
CA TRP A 76 16.92 -1.66 -11.53
C TRP A 76 16.31 -2.32 -12.76
N GLN A 77 16.59 -3.61 -12.93
CA GLN A 77 15.98 -4.44 -13.95
C GLN A 77 14.74 -5.12 -13.40
N VAL A 78 13.58 -4.69 -13.86
CA VAL A 78 12.32 -5.39 -13.62
C VAL A 78 12.38 -6.74 -14.34
N GLU A 79 12.05 -7.83 -13.65
CA GLU A 79 12.13 -9.17 -14.23
C GLU A 79 10.93 -9.46 -15.14
N ARG A 80 9.71 -9.09 -14.71
CA ARG A 80 8.49 -9.33 -15.50
C ARG A 80 7.46 -8.21 -15.46
N LEU A 81 6.84 -7.95 -16.61
CA LEU A 81 5.61 -7.19 -16.73
C LEU A 81 4.48 -8.12 -17.17
N PHE A 82 3.42 -8.18 -16.36
CA PHE A 82 2.21 -8.92 -16.67
C PHE A 82 1.05 -7.98 -16.97
N GLN A 83 0.28 -8.35 -17.98
CA GLN A 83 -0.91 -7.65 -18.38
C GLN A 83 -2.15 -8.48 -18.04
N ARG A 84 -3.11 -7.88 -17.35
CA ARG A 84 -4.37 -8.56 -17.00
C ARG A 84 -5.18 -8.92 -18.25
N ARG A 85 -5.71 -10.13 -18.24
CA ARG A 85 -6.59 -10.69 -19.27
C ARG A 85 -8.04 -10.67 -18.82
N ARG A 86 -8.92 -10.39 -19.77
CA ARG A 86 -10.37 -10.35 -19.54
C ARG A 86 -10.91 -11.76 -19.36
N HIS A 87 -11.92 -11.86 -18.52
CA HIS A 87 -12.68 -13.07 -18.30
C HIS A 87 -14.17 -12.72 -18.15
N HIS A 88 -15.05 -13.68 -18.44
CA HIS A 88 -16.48 -13.60 -18.21
C HIS A 88 -16.88 -14.71 -17.25
N GLU A 89 -17.46 -14.36 -16.09
CA GLU A 89 -17.88 -15.35 -15.07
C GLU A 89 -16.77 -16.34 -14.70
N GLY A 90 -15.55 -15.82 -14.48
CA GLY A 90 -14.38 -16.64 -14.16
C GLY A 90 -13.73 -17.38 -15.33
N VAL A 91 -14.33 -17.35 -16.53
CA VAL A 91 -13.78 -18.01 -17.73
C VAL A 91 -12.98 -17.01 -18.58
N PRO A 92 -11.69 -17.25 -18.86
CA PRO A 92 -10.87 -16.35 -19.66
C PRO A 92 -11.42 -16.27 -21.09
N VAL A 93 -11.49 -15.05 -21.62
CA VAL A 93 -11.94 -14.79 -23.01
C VAL A 93 -10.80 -14.32 -23.91
N GLU A 94 -9.58 -14.29 -23.36
CA GLU A 94 -8.34 -13.92 -24.01
C GLU A 94 -7.27 -14.94 -23.63
N GLU A 95 -6.25 -15.10 -24.47
CA GLU A 95 -5.08 -15.93 -24.17
C GLU A 95 -4.32 -15.39 -22.95
N TYR A 96 -3.87 -16.28 -22.08
CA TYR A 96 -3.17 -15.97 -20.83
C TYR A 96 -2.05 -16.98 -20.60
N ASP A 97 -1.03 -16.56 -19.86
CA ASP A 97 0.10 -17.41 -19.48
C ASP A 97 -0.03 -17.94 -18.05
N VAL A 98 -0.58 -17.11 -17.16
CA VAL A 98 -0.67 -17.41 -15.72
C VAL A 98 -2.04 -17.03 -15.17
N GLN A 99 -2.54 -17.85 -14.24
CA GLN A 99 -3.75 -17.58 -13.48
C GLN A 99 -3.40 -17.38 -12.00
N VAL A 100 -4.00 -16.37 -11.37
CA VAL A 100 -3.81 -16.07 -9.96
C VAL A 100 -5.11 -16.30 -9.22
N PRO A 101 -5.14 -17.21 -8.23
CA PRO A 101 -6.36 -17.56 -7.51
C PRO A 101 -6.71 -16.47 -6.48
N VAL A 102 -7.68 -15.62 -6.82
CA VAL A 102 -8.16 -14.52 -5.97
C VAL A 102 -9.35 -14.91 -5.09
N GLY A 103 -9.96 -16.07 -5.34
CA GLY A 103 -10.96 -16.66 -4.47
C GLY A 103 -10.37 -17.27 -3.20
N LEU A 104 -9.04 -17.39 -3.11
CA LEU A 104 -8.37 -17.89 -1.90
C LEU A 104 -8.60 -16.95 -0.73
N MET A 105 -8.69 -17.56 0.45
CA MET A 105 -8.66 -16.83 1.71
C MET A 105 -7.26 -16.31 2.01
N GLU A 106 -7.19 -15.02 2.25
CA GLU A 106 -6.08 -14.43 2.97
C GLU A 106 -6.24 -14.85 4.43
N MET A 107 -5.26 -15.65 4.87
CA MET A 107 -5.33 -16.39 6.12
C MET A 107 -5.21 -15.52 7.36
N ILE A 108 -4.74 -14.30 7.18
CA ILE A 108 -4.34 -13.41 8.25
C ILE A 108 -5.55 -12.62 8.78
N ARG A 109 -6.35 -12.08 7.86
CA ARG A 109 -7.57 -11.32 8.08
C ARG A 109 -8.81 -12.20 8.00
N GLY A 110 -8.70 -13.40 7.42
CA GLY A 110 -9.81 -14.34 7.27
C GLY A 110 -10.83 -13.95 6.19
N PHE A 111 -10.40 -13.12 5.24
CA PHE A 111 -11.20 -12.70 4.08
C PHE A 111 -10.60 -13.26 2.81
N SER A 112 -11.41 -13.56 1.81
CA SER A 112 -10.88 -13.82 0.45
C SER A 112 -10.21 -12.58 -0.12
N TYR A 113 -9.22 -12.75 -1.01
CA TYR A 113 -8.62 -11.60 -1.71
C TYR A 113 -9.66 -10.80 -2.49
N GLN A 114 -10.76 -11.43 -2.93
CA GLN A 114 -11.91 -10.75 -3.51
C GLN A 114 -12.69 -9.87 -2.54
N GLU A 115 -12.93 -10.35 -1.31
CA GLU A 115 -13.59 -9.57 -0.25
C GLU A 115 -12.73 -8.37 0.14
N ILE A 116 -11.41 -8.55 0.28
CA ILE A 116 -10.45 -7.46 0.52
C ILE A 116 -10.48 -6.44 -0.63
N ALA A 117 -10.36 -6.91 -1.88
CA ALA A 117 -10.44 -6.05 -3.06
C ALA A 117 -11.80 -5.35 -3.17
N GLY A 118 -12.82 -5.92 -2.55
CA GLY A 118 -14.14 -5.35 -2.53
C GLY A 118 -14.30 -4.26 -1.47
N GLU A 119 -13.80 -4.48 -0.25
CA GLU A 119 -13.72 -3.44 0.77
C GLU A 119 -12.91 -2.25 0.26
N ALA A 120 -11.78 -2.49 -0.40
CA ALA A 120 -11.00 -1.45 -1.05
C ALA A 120 -11.83 -0.65 -2.06
N LEU A 121 -12.63 -1.34 -2.90
CA LEU A 121 -13.49 -0.69 -3.87
C LEU A 121 -14.54 0.23 -3.21
N LEU A 122 -15.11 -0.17 -2.07
CA LEU A 122 -16.06 0.64 -1.30
C LEU A 122 -15.46 1.95 -0.77
N ARG A 123 -14.12 2.05 -0.68
CA ARG A 123 -13.43 3.29 -0.30
C ARG A 123 -13.44 4.34 -1.42
N HIS A 124 -13.69 3.96 -2.68
CA HIS A 124 -13.86 4.88 -3.81
C HIS A 124 -15.25 5.55 -3.84
N ARG A 125 -15.61 6.23 -2.74
CA ARG A 125 -16.96 6.78 -2.51
C ARG A 125 -17.39 7.81 -3.56
N SER A 126 -16.49 8.70 -3.97
CA SER A 126 -16.75 9.73 -4.98
C SER A 126 -16.90 9.17 -6.40
N GLN A 127 -16.46 7.92 -6.65
CA GLN A 127 -16.50 7.26 -7.96
C GLN A 127 -17.79 6.44 -8.18
N GLY A 128 -18.79 6.58 -7.30
CA GLY A 128 -20.06 5.86 -7.41
C GLY A 128 -19.97 4.36 -7.08
N ALA A 129 -18.84 3.88 -6.53
CA ALA A 129 -18.58 2.47 -6.26
C ALA A 129 -19.65 1.82 -5.35
N LYS A 130 -20.25 2.58 -4.43
CA LYS A 130 -21.34 2.12 -3.55
C LYS A 130 -22.58 1.66 -4.33
N GLY A 131 -22.90 2.32 -5.45
CA GLY A 131 -24.05 1.97 -6.29
C GLY A 131 -23.85 0.71 -7.12
N ILE A 132 -22.60 0.37 -7.43
CA ILE A 132 -22.24 -0.79 -8.28
C ILE A 132 -21.77 -1.99 -7.41
N TRP A 133 -21.56 -1.77 -6.11
CA TRP A 133 -21.06 -2.75 -5.16
C TRP A 133 -21.79 -4.09 -5.17
N GLN A 134 -23.13 -4.07 -5.12
CA GLN A 134 -23.93 -5.30 -5.11
C GLN A 134 -23.75 -6.11 -6.40
N TRP A 135 -23.63 -5.43 -7.54
CA TRP A 135 -23.39 -6.05 -8.85
C TRP A 135 -21.96 -6.60 -8.97
N ILE A 136 -20.96 -5.89 -8.43
CA ILE A 136 -19.56 -6.32 -8.44
C ILE A 136 -19.35 -7.54 -7.54
N ASN A 137 -19.91 -7.54 -6.33
CA ASN A 137 -19.81 -8.68 -5.43
C ASN A 137 -20.47 -9.94 -5.96
N ALA A 138 -21.65 -9.83 -6.58
CA ALA A 138 -22.34 -10.96 -7.17
C ALA A 138 -21.55 -11.63 -8.32
N ARG A 139 -20.73 -10.86 -9.04
CA ARG A 139 -19.86 -11.35 -10.12
C ARG A 139 -18.52 -11.85 -9.62
N ARG A 140 -17.97 -11.23 -8.58
CA ARG A 140 -16.69 -11.65 -7.97
C ARG A 140 -16.80 -13.01 -7.30
N SER A 141 -17.90 -13.30 -6.60
CA SER A 141 -18.13 -14.62 -6.00
C SER A 141 -18.16 -15.78 -7.01
N GLN A 142 -18.24 -15.49 -8.31
CA GLN A 142 -18.23 -16.46 -9.41
C GLN A 142 -16.89 -16.50 -10.18
N SER A 143 -15.89 -15.70 -9.80
CA SER A 143 -14.65 -15.52 -10.56
C SER A 143 -13.39 -15.84 -9.75
N PRO A 144 -13.09 -17.11 -9.44
CA PRO A 144 -12.04 -17.49 -8.51
C PRO A 144 -10.62 -17.10 -8.95
N TYR A 145 -10.42 -16.72 -10.21
CA TYR A 145 -9.11 -16.39 -10.77
C TYR A 145 -9.09 -15.01 -11.45
N ASN A 146 -7.92 -14.38 -11.41
CA ASN A 146 -7.50 -13.39 -12.39
C ASN A 146 -6.50 -14.03 -13.35
N TYR A 147 -6.50 -13.60 -14.60
CA TYR A 147 -5.63 -14.15 -15.64
C TYR A 147 -4.67 -13.07 -16.11
N PHE A 148 -3.43 -13.45 -16.43
CA PHE A 148 -2.40 -12.53 -16.87
C PHE A 148 -1.56 -13.11 -18.01
N TYR A 149 -0.99 -12.23 -18.80
CA TYR A 149 -0.09 -12.54 -19.90
C TYR A 149 1.21 -11.76 -19.74
N LEU A 150 2.33 -12.43 -19.97
CA LEU A 150 3.66 -11.88 -19.87
C LEU A 150 3.96 -11.00 -21.09
N THR A 151 4.22 -9.71 -20.87
CA THR A 151 4.56 -8.76 -21.95
C THR A 151 6.03 -8.38 -21.99
N VAL A 152 6.71 -8.39 -20.83
CA VAL A 152 8.16 -8.15 -20.73
C VAL A 152 8.76 -9.18 -19.79
N GLY A 153 9.94 -9.69 -20.12
CA GLY A 153 10.68 -10.68 -19.33
C GLY A 153 10.63 -12.08 -19.94
N ASP A 154 11.38 -13.00 -19.33
CA ASP A 154 11.44 -14.40 -19.77
C ASP A 154 10.42 -15.26 -19.02
N PRO A 155 9.68 -16.15 -19.70
CA PRO A 155 8.84 -17.14 -19.05
C PRO A 155 9.72 -18.19 -18.32
N PRO A 156 9.16 -18.92 -17.35
CA PRO A 156 9.83 -20.05 -16.73
C PRO A 156 10.10 -21.17 -17.76
N LEU A 157 11.00 -22.09 -17.41
CA LEU A 157 11.30 -23.26 -18.25
C LEU A 157 10.11 -24.23 -18.40
N GLY A 158 9.13 -24.15 -17.48
CA GLY A 158 7.89 -24.92 -17.49
C GLY A 158 6.64 -24.02 -17.59
N PRO A 159 5.43 -24.56 -17.40
CA PRO A 159 4.23 -23.73 -17.29
C PRO A 159 4.32 -22.81 -16.06
N PHE A 160 3.64 -21.67 -16.11
CA PHE A 160 3.42 -20.84 -14.93
C PHE A 160 2.47 -21.53 -13.96
N GLU A 161 2.89 -21.68 -12.71
CA GLU A 161 2.07 -21.95 -11.52
C GLU A 161 1.70 -20.63 -10.81
N ASP A 162 2.63 -19.66 -10.76
CA ASP A 162 2.41 -18.30 -10.23
C ASP A 162 3.21 -17.23 -10.99
N LEU A 163 3.13 -15.96 -10.54
CA LEU A 163 3.78 -14.82 -11.21
C LEU A 163 5.32 -14.83 -11.11
N PHE A 164 5.87 -15.54 -10.12
CA PHE A 164 7.26 -15.51 -9.68
C PHE A 164 8.05 -16.77 -10.06
N ASP A 165 7.45 -17.72 -10.78
CA ASP A 165 8.11 -18.98 -11.13
C ASP A 165 9.43 -18.77 -11.87
N GLY A 166 10.48 -19.45 -11.42
CA GLY A 166 11.81 -19.37 -12.00
C GLY A 166 12.55 -18.06 -11.74
N MET A 167 12.07 -17.20 -10.83
CA MET A 167 12.81 -16.02 -10.37
C MET A 167 13.77 -16.38 -9.24
N ASP A 168 15.06 -16.09 -9.41
CA ASP A 168 16.11 -16.45 -8.44
C ASP A 168 16.49 -15.30 -7.49
N ASN A 169 16.06 -14.06 -7.80
CA ASN A 169 16.41 -12.87 -7.01
C ASN A 169 15.38 -12.52 -5.92
N CYS A 170 14.32 -13.31 -5.77
CA CYS A 170 13.33 -13.13 -4.73
C CYS A 170 13.83 -13.77 -3.42
N TRP A 171 13.81 -13.03 -2.31
CA TRP A 171 14.27 -13.54 -1.01
C TRP A 171 13.52 -14.80 -0.56
N TRP A 172 12.28 -15.01 -1.03
CA TRP A 172 11.49 -16.20 -0.75
C TRP A 172 11.81 -17.41 -1.66
N THR A 173 12.45 -17.24 -2.82
CA THR A 173 12.80 -18.37 -3.72
C THR A 173 14.15 -19.00 -3.41
N ARG A 174 15.01 -18.30 -2.65
CA ARG A 174 16.41 -18.67 -2.34
C ARG A 174 16.59 -20.00 -1.58
N GLU A 175 15.51 -20.57 -1.04
CA GLU A 175 15.50 -21.89 -0.36
C GLU A 175 14.50 -22.90 -0.96
N GLY A 176 14.03 -22.69 -2.20
CA GLY A 176 13.03 -23.58 -2.81
C GLY A 176 11.65 -23.50 -2.14
N ARG A 177 11.37 -22.42 -1.41
CA ARG A 177 10.07 -22.15 -0.79
C ARG A 177 9.15 -21.50 -1.84
N LYS A 178 8.18 -22.24 -2.38
CA LYS A 178 7.11 -21.66 -3.21
C LYS A 178 6.17 -20.82 -2.34
N PRO A 179 5.59 -19.72 -2.86
CA PRO A 179 4.45 -19.06 -2.20
C PRO A 179 3.35 -20.08 -1.89
N PHE A 180 2.78 -20.01 -0.69
CA PHE A 180 1.73 -20.93 -0.25
C PHE A 180 0.49 -20.81 -1.15
N SER A 181 0.17 -21.82 -1.96
CA SER A 181 -1.10 -21.92 -2.70
C SER A 181 -2.00 -22.98 -2.06
N HIS A 182 -3.25 -22.62 -1.75
CA HIS A 182 -4.22 -23.52 -1.10
C HIS A 182 -5.39 -23.83 -2.06
N GLU A 183 -5.15 -24.69 -3.05
CA GLU A 183 -6.21 -25.19 -3.95
C GLU A 183 -7.37 -25.86 -3.20
N GLY A 184 -7.14 -26.37 -1.99
CA GLY A 184 -8.14 -27.08 -1.18
C GLY A 184 -9.30 -26.23 -0.63
N LEU A 185 -9.17 -24.90 -0.57
CA LEU A 185 -10.20 -24.01 -0.01
C LEU A 185 -11.28 -23.59 -1.02
N ILE A 186 -11.07 -23.88 -2.31
CA ILE A 186 -11.95 -23.42 -3.41
C ILE A 186 -13.32 -24.14 -3.40
N ASN A 187 -13.46 -25.28 -2.70
CA ASN A 187 -14.62 -26.15 -2.82
C ASN A 187 -15.73 -25.96 -1.76
N GLU A 188 -15.61 -25.03 -0.81
CA GLU A 188 -16.64 -24.82 0.22
C GLU A 188 -17.29 -23.44 0.12
N HIS A 189 -18.44 -23.36 -0.56
CA HIS A 189 -19.35 -22.21 -0.47
C HIS A 189 -20.19 -22.27 0.82
N PRO A 190 -20.17 -21.26 1.71
CA PRO A 190 -21.14 -21.18 2.79
C PRO A 190 -22.02 -19.91 2.67
N SER A 191 -23.29 -20.14 2.37
CA SER A 191 -24.35 -19.13 2.19
C SER A 191 -24.88 -18.50 3.49
N ASN A 192 -24.10 -18.43 4.58
CA ASN A 192 -24.57 -17.88 5.84
C ASN A 192 -23.43 -17.23 6.67
N GLU A 193 -23.67 -16.02 7.19
CA GLU A 193 -22.67 -15.16 7.86
C GLU A 193 -22.16 -15.76 9.20
N ASP A 194 -23.03 -16.44 9.95
CA ASP A 194 -22.63 -17.17 11.16
C ASP A 194 -21.83 -18.45 10.87
N LYS A 195 -22.11 -19.12 9.73
CA LYS A 195 -21.33 -20.26 9.25
C LYS A 195 -19.99 -19.84 8.66
N ARG A 196 -19.85 -18.62 8.12
CA ARG A 196 -18.55 -18.04 7.73
C ARG A 196 -17.65 -17.86 8.95
N ARG A 197 -18.17 -17.32 10.07
CA ARG A 197 -17.38 -17.18 11.32
C ARG A 197 -16.95 -18.52 11.93
N THR A 198 -17.83 -19.53 11.93
CA THR A 198 -17.48 -20.87 12.45
C THR A 198 -16.64 -21.71 11.49
N GLY A 199 -16.84 -21.56 10.17
CA GLY A 199 -16.02 -22.19 9.12
C GLY A 199 -14.62 -21.59 9.06
N LEU A 200 -14.50 -20.26 9.14
CA LEU A 200 -13.24 -19.53 9.26
C LEU A 200 -12.47 -19.95 10.53
N SER A 201 -13.14 -20.03 11.68
CA SER A 201 -12.51 -20.48 12.92
C SER A 201 -12.01 -21.94 12.85
N LYS A 202 -12.75 -22.84 12.17
CA LYS A 202 -12.33 -24.24 11.94
C LYS A 202 -11.22 -24.36 10.89
N ALA A 203 -11.27 -23.57 9.82
CA ALA A 203 -10.22 -23.49 8.81
C ALA A 203 -8.93 -22.92 9.42
N LEU A 204 -9.01 -21.84 10.21
CA LEU A 204 -7.91 -21.28 10.99
C LEU A 204 -7.36 -22.29 12.01
N GLN A 205 -8.21 -23.10 12.66
CA GLN A 205 -7.75 -24.19 13.54
C GLN A 205 -7.05 -25.31 12.77
N ALA A 206 -7.58 -25.72 11.62
CA ALA A 206 -7.00 -26.74 10.76
C ALA A 206 -5.67 -26.29 10.13
N LEU A 207 -5.53 -24.98 9.88
CA LEU A 207 -4.36 -24.34 9.28
C LEU A 207 -3.38 -23.81 10.33
N ARG A 208 -3.72 -23.85 11.62
CA ARG A 208 -2.86 -23.39 12.72
C ARG A 208 -1.46 -24.03 12.71
N PRO A 209 -1.29 -25.33 12.40
CA PRO A 209 0.05 -25.92 12.27
C PRO A 209 0.89 -25.32 11.14
N ASP A 210 0.27 -24.91 10.03
CA ASP A 210 0.96 -24.32 8.89
C ASP A 210 1.18 -22.81 9.07
N LEU A 211 0.24 -22.11 9.73
CA LEU A 211 0.43 -20.73 10.17
C LEU A 211 1.54 -20.59 11.20
N ASN A 212 1.68 -21.55 12.11
CA ASN A 212 2.80 -21.58 13.06
C ASN A 212 4.14 -21.72 12.32
N LYS A 213 4.23 -22.55 11.28
CA LYS A 213 5.44 -22.66 10.45
C LYS A 213 5.74 -21.38 9.67
N VAL A 214 4.71 -20.69 9.18
CA VAL A 214 4.87 -19.40 8.51
C VAL A 214 5.31 -18.33 9.51
N GLU A 215 4.74 -18.31 10.72
CA GLU A 215 5.15 -17.42 11.80
C GLU A 215 6.61 -17.69 12.19
N GLU A 216 7.00 -18.95 12.39
CA GLU A 216 8.39 -19.36 12.62
C GLU A 216 9.33 -18.90 11.49
N ALA A 217 8.96 -19.13 10.23
CA ALA A 217 9.76 -18.71 9.07
C ALA A 217 9.92 -17.18 8.97
N LEU A 218 8.88 -16.42 9.31
CA LEU A 218 8.95 -14.95 9.36
C LEU A 218 9.80 -14.46 10.53
N VAL A 219 9.72 -15.13 11.69
CA VAL A 219 10.60 -14.85 12.83
C VAL A 219 12.06 -15.11 12.47
N ASP A 220 12.35 -16.25 11.83
CA ASP A 220 13.70 -16.58 11.34
C ASP A 220 14.19 -15.55 10.31
N ALA A 221 13.33 -15.14 9.37
CA ALA A 221 13.64 -14.12 8.38
C ALA A 221 13.94 -12.77 9.04
N MET A 222 13.14 -12.36 10.04
CA MET A 222 13.37 -11.14 10.80
C MET A 222 14.70 -11.20 11.57
N GLN A 223 15.00 -12.32 12.23
CA GLN A 223 16.27 -12.52 12.93
C GLN A 223 17.46 -12.48 11.96
N ALA A 224 17.32 -13.06 10.77
CA ALA A 224 18.33 -13.00 9.72
C ALA A 224 18.55 -11.54 9.26
N VAL A 225 17.47 -10.79 9.00
CA VAL A 225 17.53 -9.37 8.63
C VAL A 225 18.21 -8.54 9.73
N GLN A 226 17.85 -8.76 11.00
CA GLN A 226 18.46 -8.08 12.16
C GLN A 226 19.93 -8.45 12.39
N ALA A 227 20.38 -9.61 11.93
CA ALA A 227 21.78 -10.03 12.03
C ALA A 227 22.69 -9.43 10.94
N LEU A 228 22.12 -9.02 9.80
CA LEU A 228 22.88 -8.48 8.65
C LEU A 228 23.67 -7.19 8.95
N PRO A 229 23.18 -6.22 9.75
CA PRO A 229 23.98 -5.06 10.16
C PRO A 229 25.32 -5.41 10.81
N ALA A 230 25.39 -6.52 11.57
CA ALA A 230 26.63 -6.98 12.20
C ALA A 230 27.66 -7.56 11.18
N GLU A 231 27.23 -7.92 9.98
CA GLU A 231 28.12 -8.31 8.87
C GLU A 231 28.62 -7.10 8.08
N VAL A 232 27.81 -6.05 7.99
CA VAL A 232 28.17 -4.79 7.33
C VAL A 232 29.26 -4.04 8.11
N ASP A 233 29.30 -4.21 9.44
CA ASP A 233 30.32 -3.67 10.36
C ASP A 233 31.67 -4.42 10.36
N ARG A 234 31.94 -5.34 9.40
CA ARG A 234 33.28 -5.94 9.21
C ARG A 234 34.05 -5.20 8.11
N PRO A 235 34.75 -4.08 8.39
CA PRO A 235 35.20 -3.15 7.35
C PRO A 235 36.54 -3.59 6.72
N ALA A 236 36.99 -4.85 6.90
CA ALA A 236 38.38 -5.21 6.62
C ALA A 236 38.58 -6.18 5.44
N ASN A 237 37.62 -7.05 5.11
CA ASN A 237 37.89 -8.17 4.20
C ASN A 237 37.58 -7.88 2.72
N TRP A 238 36.70 -6.93 2.41
CA TRP A 238 36.31 -6.67 1.01
C TRP A 238 37.25 -5.69 0.29
N MET A 239 37.82 -4.72 1.02
CA MET A 239 38.84 -3.80 0.48
C MET A 239 40.16 -4.49 0.11
N GLN A 240 40.43 -5.70 0.64
CA GLN A 240 41.65 -6.44 0.31
C GLN A 240 41.53 -7.33 -0.94
N SER A 241 40.32 -7.78 -1.30
CA SER A 241 40.16 -8.87 -2.27
C SER A 241 39.86 -8.45 -3.71
N ALA A 242 39.53 -7.18 -3.96
CA ALA A 242 39.11 -6.75 -5.31
C ALA A 242 40.24 -6.22 -6.20
N THR A 243 41.33 -5.64 -5.67
CA THR A 243 42.36 -5.01 -6.54
C THR A 243 43.81 -5.14 -6.07
N GLY A 244 44.09 -5.59 -4.84
CA GLY A 244 45.47 -5.65 -4.32
C GLY A 244 46.16 -4.28 -4.15
N GLU A 245 45.47 -3.19 -4.46
CA GLU A 245 45.91 -1.81 -4.22
C GLU A 245 45.01 -1.18 -3.15
N VAL A 246 45.65 -0.52 -2.18
CA VAL A 246 44.97 0.29 -1.18
C VAL A 246 44.39 1.52 -1.88
N VAL A 247 43.11 1.45 -2.25
CA VAL A 247 42.38 2.62 -2.76
C VAL A 247 42.04 3.52 -1.56
N ASP A 248 42.99 4.36 -1.16
CA ASP A 248 42.74 5.47 -0.23
C ASP A 248 42.27 6.69 -1.03
N SER A 249 41.00 6.70 -1.41
CA SER A 249 40.33 7.92 -1.89
C SER A 249 39.05 8.13 -1.10
N SER A 250 38.81 9.36 -0.65
CA SER A 250 37.61 9.77 0.08
C SER A 250 36.31 9.36 -0.61
N GLU A 251 36.29 9.36 -1.95
CA GLU A 251 35.16 8.93 -2.78
C GLU A 251 34.82 7.43 -2.62
N ALA A 252 35.82 6.55 -2.45
CA ALA A 252 35.56 5.13 -2.23
C ALA A 252 34.92 4.89 -0.85
N ARG A 253 35.32 5.67 0.16
CA ARG A 253 34.69 5.63 1.50
C ARG A 253 33.28 6.19 1.47
N GLU A 254 33.05 7.28 0.74
CA GLU A 254 31.74 7.92 0.61
C GLU A 254 30.74 7.01 -0.14
N ARG A 255 31.16 6.38 -1.25
CA ARG A 255 30.35 5.36 -1.95
C ARG A 255 30.00 4.17 -1.07
N TYR A 256 30.96 3.67 -0.31
CA TYR A 256 30.71 2.59 0.65
C TYR A 256 29.73 3.02 1.74
N GLN A 257 29.84 4.25 2.25
CA GLN A 257 28.89 4.76 3.24
C GLN A 257 27.47 4.88 2.68
N ILE A 258 27.31 5.36 1.44
CA ILE A 258 26.01 5.42 0.76
C ILE A 258 25.45 4.02 0.56
N GLU A 259 26.24 3.07 0.05
CA GLU A 259 25.80 1.68 -0.14
C GLU A 259 25.38 1.01 1.18
N VAL A 260 26.13 1.26 2.25
CA VAL A 260 25.80 0.77 3.60
C VAL A 260 24.49 1.39 4.09
N ILE A 261 24.29 2.70 3.94
CA ILE A 261 23.06 3.39 4.34
C ILE A 261 21.86 2.85 3.55
N ASP A 262 21.98 2.74 2.22
CA ASP A 262 20.93 2.20 1.35
C ASP A 262 20.55 0.78 1.74
N ARG A 263 21.56 -0.05 2.04
CA ARG A 263 21.34 -1.42 2.47
C ARG A 263 20.71 -1.49 3.85
N MET A 264 21.13 -0.66 4.78
CA MET A 264 20.49 -0.54 6.10
C MET A 264 19.04 -0.06 5.99
N GLN A 265 18.75 0.89 5.09
CA GLN A 265 17.38 1.33 4.83
C GLN A 265 16.53 0.24 4.18
N ALA A 266 17.07 -0.50 3.21
CA ALA A 266 16.39 -1.64 2.60
C ALA A 266 16.07 -2.72 3.64
N LEU A 267 17.04 -3.07 4.48
CA LEU A 267 16.88 -4.03 5.58
C LEU A 267 15.84 -3.54 6.60
N GLY A 268 15.85 -2.26 6.95
CA GLY A 268 14.84 -1.67 7.83
C GLY A 268 13.44 -1.72 7.23
N ARG A 269 13.29 -1.52 5.91
CA ARG A 269 12.00 -1.67 5.21
C ARG A 269 11.52 -3.12 5.24
N GLU A 270 12.41 -4.08 4.97
CA GLU A 270 12.10 -5.51 5.02
C GLU A 270 11.70 -5.95 6.43
N GLU A 271 12.46 -5.55 7.46
CA GLU A 271 12.13 -5.83 8.86
C GLU A 271 10.74 -5.30 9.22
N LYS A 272 10.46 -4.04 8.86
CA LYS A 272 9.17 -3.39 9.10
C LYS A 272 8.03 -4.12 8.40
N GLN A 273 8.24 -4.59 7.16
CA GLN A 273 7.27 -5.39 6.42
C GLN A 273 6.99 -6.72 7.14
N ILE A 274 8.03 -7.41 7.62
CA ILE A 274 7.89 -8.67 8.35
C ILE A 274 7.12 -8.45 9.67
N GLN A 275 7.45 -7.41 10.44
CA GLN A 275 6.75 -7.08 11.69
C GLN A 275 5.27 -6.74 11.47
N ARG A 276 4.95 -6.04 10.36
CA ARG A 276 3.56 -5.78 9.94
C ARG A 276 2.83 -7.08 9.61
N LEU A 277 3.46 -7.97 8.84
CA LEU A 277 2.87 -9.28 8.50
C LEU A 277 2.63 -10.13 9.75
N LEU A 278 3.60 -10.22 10.66
CA LEU A 278 3.48 -10.93 11.93
C LEU A 278 2.31 -10.39 12.76
N SER A 279 2.17 -9.07 12.88
CA SER A 279 1.08 -8.47 13.67
C SER A 279 -0.29 -8.73 13.07
N GLN A 280 -0.37 -8.68 11.73
CA GLN A 280 -1.58 -9.08 11.04
C GLN A 280 -1.85 -10.57 11.33
N MET A 281 -0.85 -11.47 11.25
CA MET A 281 -0.98 -12.92 11.53
C MET A 281 -1.47 -13.21 12.95
N TRP A 282 -1.06 -12.38 13.91
CA TRP A 282 -1.58 -12.43 15.28
C TRP A 282 -3.02 -11.93 15.39
N GLY A 283 -3.64 -11.50 14.30
CA GLY A 283 -5.01 -11.03 14.23
C GLY A 283 -5.19 -9.60 14.72
N ILE A 284 -4.13 -8.78 14.76
CA ILE A 284 -4.23 -7.40 15.23
C ILE A 284 -4.82 -6.50 14.13
N ASP A 285 -5.99 -5.92 14.42
CA ASP A 285 -6.64 -4.87 13.63
C ASP A 285 -6.35 -3.52 14.29
N ALA A 286 -5.74 -2.59 13.56
CA ALA A 286 -5.50 -1.23 14.02
C ALA A 286 -6.40 -0.24 13.27
N ARG A 287 -6.88 0.78 13.98
CA ARG A 287 -7.69 1.86 13.41
C ARG A 287 -7.29 3.19 14.02
N VAL A 288 -7.40 4.24 13.21
CA VAL A 288 -7.32 5.63 13.66
C VAL A 288 -8.72 6.20 13.64
N ILE A 289 -9.12 6.82 14.74
CA ILE A 289 -10.45 7.38 14.95
C ILE A 289 -10.25 8.82 15.40
N PRO A 290 -10.25 9.79 14.47
CA PRO A 290 -10.19 11.19 14.84
C PRO A 290 -11.56 11.65 15.33
N SER A 291 -11.60 12.48 16.37
CA SER A 291 -12.83 13.11 16.85
C SER A 291 -13.35 14.16 15.87
N GLU A 292 -12.46 14.72 15.05
CA GLU A 292 -12.75 15.65 13.97
C GLU A 292 -12.17 15.12 12.65
N LYS A 293 -13.01 14.97 11.63
CA LYS A 293 -12.61 14.45 10.32
C LYS A 293 -12.14 15.56 9.39
N SER A 294 -12.57 16.79 9.64
CA SER A 294 -12.18 17.94 8.84
C SER A 294 -11.78 19.12 9.72
N PRO A 295 -10.60 19.06 10.37
CA PRO A 295 -10.20 20.09 11.30
C PRO A 295 -9.76 21.37 10.57
N PHE A 296 -9.75 22.50 11.26
CA PHE A 296 -9.29 23.79 10.72
C PHE A 296 -7.97 24.27 11.37
N PRO A 297 -7.24 25.21 10.74
CA PRO A 297 -5.99 25.73 11.30
C PRO A 297 -6.14 26.26 12.73
N GLY A 298 -5.27 25.82 13.63
CA GLY A 298 -5.32 26.15 15.06
C GLY A 298 -6.34 25.35 15.89
N GLN A 299 -7.16 24.48 15.28
CA GLN A 299 -8.12 23.66 16.02
C GLN A 299 -7.43 22.61 16.88
N GLU A 300 -7.94 22.42 18.09
CA GLU A 300 -7.62 21.29 18.95
C GLU A 300 -8.65 20.17 18.81
N PHE A 301 -8.19 18.93 18.75
CA PHE A 301 -9.05 17.75 18.69
C PHE A 301 -8.32 16.51 19.24
N GLU A 302 -8.97 15.35 19.20
CA GLU A 302 -8.39 14.09 19.68
C GLU A 302 -8.29 13.07 18.55
N ILE A 303 -7.20 12.31 18.54
CA ILE A 303 -7.03 11.12 17.69
C ILE A 303 -6.89 9.90 18.59
N GLU A 304 -7.80 8.93 18.44
CA GLU A 304 -7.71 7.62 19.10
C GLU A 304 -7.11 6.58 18.14
N ILE A 305 -6.08 5.88 18.60
CA ILE A 305 -5.59 4.64 18.00
C ILE A 305 -6.27 3.48 18.72
N GLN A 306 -7.10 2.72 18.00
CA GLN A 306 -7.76 1.53 18.53
C GLN A 306 -7.12 0.27 17.94
N LEU A 307 -6.64 -0.61 18.82
CA LEU A 307 -6.20 -1.95 18.48
C LEU A 307 -7.24 -2.96 18.92
N THR A 308 -7.52 -3.95 18.07
CA THR A 308 -8.36 -5.11 18.41
C THR A 308 -7.59 -6.38 18.14
N ASN A 309 -7.46 -7.24 19.15
CA ASN A 309 -6.89 -8.58 18.97
C ASN A 309 -7.97 -9.55 18.54
N ARG A 310 -8.02 -9.91 17.24
CA ARG A 310 -8.90 -10.95 16.71
C ARG A 310 -8.25 -12.34 16.70
N GLY A 311 -6.99 -12.42 17.09
CA GLY A 311 -6.24 -13.66 17.22
C GLY A 311 -6.65 -14.48 18.43
N SER A 312 -6.13 -15.70 18.49
CA SER A 312 -6.41 -16.64 19.59
C SER A 312 -5.44 -16.53 20.76
N ASP A 313 -4.30 -15.89 20.56
CA ASP A 313 -3.24 -15.73 21.56
C ASP A 313 -3.16 -14.27 22.02
N PRO A 314 -2.76 -14.00 23.28
CA PRO A 314 -2.56 -12.63 23.75
C PRO A 314 -1.39 -11.94 23.04
N VAL A 315 -1.51 -10.64 22.82
CA VAL A 315 -0.46 -9.79 22.24
C VAL A 315 -0.30 -8.56 23.13
N SER A 316 0.92 -8.22 23.50
CA SER A 316 1.21 -7.05 24.32
C SER A 316 1.49 -5.83 23.47
N VAL A 317 0.87 -4.69 23.80
CA VAL A 317 1.27 -3.39 23.30
C VAL A 317 2.40 -2.85 24.16
N THR A 318 3.43 -2.32 23.52
CA THR A 318 4.62 -1.78 24.19
C THR A 318 4.74 -0.28 24.04
N GLU A 319 4.32 0.28 22.90
CA GLU A 319 4.38 1.71 22.61
C GLU A 319 3.32 2.07 21.57
N TYR A 320 2.80 3.29 21.68
CA TYR A 320 2.04 3.95 20.62
C TYR A 320 2.79 5.20 20.18
N ARG A 321 2.78 5.46 18.87
CA ARG A 321 3.32 6.68 18.28
C ARG A 321 2.33 7.25 17.29
N LEU A 322 2.20 8.57 17.33
CA LEU A 322 1.43 9.34 16.38
C LEU A 322 2.38 10.31 15.68
N GLU A 323 2.52 10.14 14.37
CA GLU A 323 3.31 10.99 13.50
C GLU A 323 2.35 11.91 12.73
N LEU A 324 2.62 13.21 12.81
CA LEU A 324 1.79 14.29 12.27
C LEU A 324 2.64 15.21 11.39
N PRO A 325 2.01 16.09 10.60
CA PRO A 325 2.71 17.03 9.74
C PRO A 325 3.57 17.98 10.57
N LYS A 326 4.61 18.52 9.94
CA LYS A 326 5.46 19.53 10.56
C LYS A 326 4.63 20.74 10.99
N GLY A 327 4.77 21.15 12.24
CA GLY A 327 4.06 22.31 12.81
C GLY A 327 2.80 21.94 13.58
N TRP A 328 2.32 20.71 13.47
CA TRP A 328 1.26 20.20 14.33
C TRP A 328 1.85 19.76 15.67
N ASP A 329 1.14 20.09 16.74
CA ASP A 329 1.49 19.64 18.08
C ASP A 329 0.62 18.45 18.48
N SER A 330 1.19 17.53 19.26
CA SER A 330 0.41 16.47 19.89
C SER A 330 0.99 16.06 21.23
N ALA A 331 0.11 15.54 22.09
CA ALA A 331 0.48 15.00 23.39
C ALA A 331 -0.40 13.80 23.75
N PRO A 332 0.16 12.76 24.38
CA PRO A 332 -0.64 11.62 24.82
C PRO A 332 -1.63 12.05 25.91
N ARG A 333 -2.90 11.68 25.72
CA ARG A 333 -3.99 11.85 26.71
C ARG A 333 -4.18 10.58 27.54
N SER A 334 -4.17 9.43 26.89
CA SER A 334 -4.28 8.12 27.52
C SER A 334 -3.57 7.06 26.67
N MET A 335 -3.01 6.04 27.32
CA MET A 335 -2.34 4.92 26.65
C MET A 335 -2.58 3.63 27.42
N GLU A 336 -3.28 2.69 26.81
CA GLU A 336 -3.44 1.33 27.32
C GLU A 336 -2.26 0.47 26.82
N ILE A 337 -1.19 0.44 27.61
CA ILE A 337 -0.02 -0.42 27.39
C ILE A 337 -0.21 -1.74 28.14
N GLY A 338 0.25 -2.84 27.55
CA GLY A 338 0.17 -4.17 28.15
C GLY A 338 -0.61 -5.16 27.29
N GLU A 339 -1.04 -6.25 27.92
CA GLU A 339 -1.60 -7.41 27.21
C GLU A 339 -3.03 -7.15 26.69
N ILE A 340 -3.22 -7.38 25.40
CA ILE A 340 -4.54 -7.51 24.76
C ILE A 340 -4.86 -9.00 24.66
N ALA A 341 -5.77 -9.46 25.52
CA ALA A 341 -6.32 -10.81 25.42
C ALA A 341 -7.03 -11.05 24.08
N SER A 342 -7.24 -12.33 23.72
CA SER A 342 -8.04 -12.69 22.55
C SER A 342 -9.43 -12.04 22.59
N LEU A 343 -9.86 -11.45 21.46
CA LEU A 343 -11.08 -10.64 21.31
C LEU A 343 -11.10 -9.35 22.15
N GLY A 344 -9.98 -9.01 22.81
CA GLY A 344 -9.79 -7.77 23.55
C GLY A 344 -9.41 -6.61 22.64
N SER A 345 -9.36 -5.42 23.24
CA SER A 345 -8.92 -4.20 22.57
C SER A 345 -8.03 -3.38 23.50
N ALA A 346 -7.14 -2.58 22.93
CA ALA A 346 -6.42 -1.52 23.63
C ALA A 346 -6.51 -0.20 22.86
N ARG A 347 -6.50 0.91 23.58
CA ARG A 347 -6.61 2.25 23.02
C ARG A 347 -5.50 3.18 23.48
N ALA A 348 -5.12 4.09 22.61
CA ALA A 348 -4.35 5.27 22.97
C ALA A 348 -4.99 6.51 22.35
N ALA A 349 -5.22 7.53 23.17
CA ALA A 349 -5.74 8.82 22.72
C ALA A 349 -4.64 9.88 22.78
N PHE A 350 -4.60 10.72 21.74
CA PHE A 350 -3.68 11.84 21.61
C PHE A 350 -4.49 13.12 21.44
N TRP A 351 -4.17 14.12 22.27
CA TRP A 351 -4.56 15.49 21.95
C TRP A 351 -3.70 15.98 20.79
N VAL A 352 -4.31 16.69 19.85
CA VAL A 352 -3.68 17.21 18.65
C VAL A 352 -4.10 18.66 18.44
N GLN A 353 -3.15 19.51 18.07
CA GLN A 353 -3.39 20.87 17.61
C GLN A 353 -2.87 21.05 16.19
N VAL A 354 -3.77 21.45 15.29
CA VAL A 354 -3.43 21.81 13.91
C VAL A 354 -2.61 23.08 13.92
N ALA A 355 -1.56 23.15 13.10
CA ALA A 355 -0.76 24.37 12.94
C ALA A 355 -1.66 25.56 12.59
N THR A 356 -1.41 26.74 13.18
CA THR A 356 -2.25 27.93 12.94
C THR A 356 -2.12 28.46 11.51
N ASP A 357 -1.01 28.16 10.86
CA ASP A 357 -0.67 28.50 9.48
C ASP A 357 -0.85 27.32 8.51
N GLU A 358 -1.54 26.26 8.93
CA GLU A 358 -1.81 25.09 8.09
C GLU A 358 -2.58 25.50 6.82
N THR A 359 -2.22 24.87 5.69
CA THR A 359 -2.85 25.18 4.42
C THR A 359 -4.17 24.42 4.31
N LEU A 360 -5.22 25.12 3.87
CA LEU A 360 -6.52 24.48 3.64
C LEU A 360 -6.37 23.39 2.57
N THR A 361 -7.02 22.25 2.81
CA THR A 361 -7.25 21.25 1.78
C THR A 361 -8.29 21.81 0.83
N LEU A 362 -7.82 22.55 -0.17
CA LEU A 362 -8.69 23.04 -1.22
C LEU A 362 -9.04 21.86 -2.13
N PRO A 363 -10.31 21.71 -2.56
CA PRO A 363 -10.63 20.95 -3.75
C PRO A 363 -10.06 21.74 -4.94
N GLU A 364 -8.75 21.63 -5.17
CA GLU A 364 -8.00 22.39 -6.16
C GLU A 364 -8.54 22.18 -7.57
N THR A 365 -9.34 23.08 -8.11
CA THR A 365 -9.88 22.94 -9.47
C THR A 365 -8.88 23.23 -10.59
N ASP A 366 -7.64 23.67 -10.28
CA ASP A 366 -6.54 23.83 -11.26
C ASP A 366 -5.26 23.04 -10.90
N GLU A 367 -4.92 22.87 -9.61
CA GLU A 367 -3.73 22.10 -9.19
C GLU A 367 -3.96 20.57 -9.20
N LEU A 368 -5.20 20.06 -9.14
CA LEU A 368 -5.50 18.63 -9.41
C LEU A 368 -5.03 18.16 -10.81
N TYR A 369 -4.80 19.09 -11.75
CA TYR A 369 -4.36 18.79 -13.11
C TYR A 369 -2.87 19.08 -13.36
N ARG A 370 -2.16 19.74 -12.42
CA ARG A 370 -0.75 20.12 -12.59
C ARG A 370 0.16 19.65 -11.46
N SER A 371 -0.35 19.50 -10.23
CA SER A 371 0.44 19.04 -9.10
C SER A 371 0.42 17.51 -9.10
N SER A 372 1.59 16.93 -9.32
CA SER A 372 1.86 15.50 -9.23
C SER A 372 1.88 15.00 -7.79
N THR A 373 1.27 15.73 -6.86
CA THR A 373 1.39 15.45 -5.44
C THR A 373 0.54 14.22 -5.15
N PRO A 374 1.14 13.05 -4.83
CA PRO A 374 0.38 11.85 -4.56
C PRO A 374 -0.59 12.09 -3.40
N TRP A 375 -1.58 11.20 -3.22
CA TRP A 375 -2.26 11.12 -1.94
C TRP A 375 -1.18 10.90 -0.86
N GLN A 376 -0.97 11.89 -0.01
CA GLN A 376 -0.05 11.82 1.11
C GLN A 376 -0.89 11.78 2.40
N PRO A 377 -0.79 10.72 3.21
CA PRO A 377 -1.41 10.71 4.52
C PRO A 377 -0.76 11.83 5.36
N ASN A 378 -1.58 12.54 6.13
CA ASN A 378 -1.11 13.52 7.10
C ASN A 378 -1.28 13.02 8.54
N VAL A 379 -1.75 11.79 8.73
CA VAL A 379 -1.75 11.09 10.01
C VAL A 379 -1.14 9.72 9.81
N HIS A 380 -0.09 9.43 10.56
CA HIS A 380 0.52 8.10 10.59
C HIS A 380 0.57 7.60 12.04
N ALA A 381 -0.24 6.59 12.32
CA ALA A 381 -0.36 5.98 13.64
C ALA A 381 0.35 4.64 13.66
N VAL A 382 1.14 4.44 14.71
CA VAL A 382 2.01 3.29 14.87
C VAL A 382 1.78 2.68 16.26
N ALA A 383 1.59 1.37 16.33
CA ALA A 383 1.60 0.62 17.57
C ALA A 383 2.65 -0.49 17.52
N TYR A 384 3.55 -0.48 18.49
CA TYR A 384 4.58 -1.51 18.66
C TYR A 384 4.09 -2.62 19.57
N LEU A 385 4.23 -3.85 19.12
CA LEU A 385 3.59 -5.04 19.67
C LEU A 385 4.63 -6.11 20.00
N LYS A 386 4.27 -7.01 20.91
CA LYS A 386 5.02 -8.23 21.19
C LYS A 386 4.10 -9.41 21.43
N LYS A 387 4.45 -10.56 20.85
CA LYS A 387 3.87 -11.86 21.20
C LYS A 387 5.01 -12.73 21.73
N GLY A 388 5.09 -12.88 23.06
CA GLY A 388 6.30 -13.40 23.71
C GLY A 388 7.47 -12.44 23.49
N GLU A 389 8.59 -12.95 22.96
CA GLU A 389 9.78 -12.15 22.61
C GLU A 389 9.72 -11.59 21.18
N THR A 390 8.79 -12.05 20.35
CA THR A 390 8.72 -11.66 18.95
C THR A 390 8.14 -10.25 18.81
N PRO A 391 8.89 -9.27 18.26
CA PRO A 391 8.37 -7.93 17.99
C PRO A 391 7.42 -7.93 16.79
N GLY A 392 6.45 -7.03 16.85
CA GLY A 392 5.53 -6.73 15.77
C GLY A 392 5.16 -5.25 15.78
N LEU A 393 4.47 -4.84 14.73
CA LEU A 393 4.10 -3.49 14.43
C LEU A 393 2.74 -3.48 13.73
N ALA A 394 1.80 -2.67 14.21
CA ALA A 394 0.59 -2.33 13.49
C ALA A 394 0.61 -0.85 13.11
N GLU A 395 0.35 -0.54 11.83
CA GLU A 395 0.38 0.82 11.32
C GLU A 395 -0.87 1.15 10.53
N VAL A 396 -1.30 2.40 10.67
CA VAL A 396 -2.46 2.94 9.99
C VAL A 396 -2.10 4.34 9.52
N GLU A 397 -2.26 4.56 8.22
CA GLU A 397 -2.17 5.86 7.59
C GLU A 397 -3.59 6.37 7.32
N ASP A 398 -3.84 7.63 7.67
CA ASP A 398 -5.09 8.32 7.38
C ASP A 398 -4.82 9.74 6.86
N ARG A 399 -5.85 10.34 6.26
CA ARG A 399 -5.80 11.72 5.77
C ARG A 399 -6.96 12.53 6.30
N LEU A 400 -6.65 13.57 7.08
CA LEU A 400 -7.59 14.58 7.53
C LEU A 400 -7.64 15.74 6.51
N GLU A 401 -8.84 16.16 6.14
CA GLU A 401 -9.04 17.29 5.22
C GLU A 401 -9.08 18.58 6.01
N ILE A 402 -8.17 19.51 5.75
CA ILE A 402 -8.09 20.80 6.46
C ILE A 402 -9.11 21.77 5.89
N SER A 403 -10.19 21.98 6.62
CA SER A 403 -11.28 22.87 6.20
C SER A 403 -11.10 24.29 6.74
N PRO A 404 -11.72 25.29 6.11
CA PRO A 404 -11.81 26.61 6.74
C PRO A 404 -12.58 26.52 8.06
N ALA A 405 -12.23 27.38 9.02
CA ALA A 405 -12.96 27.48 10.30
C ALA A 405 -14.46 27.87 10.14
N TRP A 406 -14.81 28.34 8.94
CA TRP A 406 -16.15 28.72 8.52
C TRP A 406 -16.51 27.96 7.25
N GLU A 407 -17.63 27.25 7.28
CA GLU A 407 -18.25 26.73 6.08
C GLU A 407 -19.36 27.69 5.63
N VAL A 408 -19.40 27.90 4.32
CA VAL A 408 -20.44 28.68 3.64
C VAL A 408 -21.07 27.77 2.60
N TRP A 409 -22.37 27.57 2.68
CA TRP A 409 -23.12 26.86 1.64
C TRP A 409 -24.28 27.72 1.15
N ILE A 410 -24.65 27.44 -0.09
CA ILE A 410 -25.78 28.07 -0.76
C ILE A 410 -26.90 27.04 -0.76
N SER A 411 -28.07 27.42 -0.26
CA SER A 411 -29.25 26.58 -0.27
C SER A 411 -30.21 26.99 -1.39
N PRO A 412 -30.79 26.03 -2.13
CA PRO A 412 -30.59 24.58 -1.97
C PRO A 412 -29.27 24.09 -2.61
N GLU A 413 -28.64 23.13 -1.92
CA GLU A 413 -27.29 22.57 -2.20
C GLU A 413 -27.14 21.97 -3.62
N GLU A 414 -28.26 21.68 -4.30
CA GLU A 414 -28.32 21.00 -5.61
C GLU A 414 -29.07 21.81 -6.68
N THR A 415 -28.92 23.14 -6.72
CA THR A 415 -29.56 23.92 -7.79
C THR A 415 -28.84 23.72 -9.14
N LEU A 416 -29.31 22.76 -9.94
CA LEU A 416 -29.01 22.66 -11.37
C LEU A 416 -29.82 23.73 -12.11
N VAL A 417 -29.22 24.88 -12.41
CA VAL A 417 -29.83 25.89 -13.29
C VAL A 417 -29.54 25.53 -14.75
N PRO A 418 -30.55 25.21 -15.58
CA PRO A 418 -30.33 25.05 -17.02
C PRO A 418 -29.86 26.39 -17.60
N LEU A 419 -28.77 26.40 -18.38
CA LEU A 419 -28.16 27.60 -19.00
C LEU A 419 -29.10 28.42 -19.92
N HIS A 420 -30.33 27.96 -20.14
CA HIS A 420 -31.36 28.63 -20.94
C HIS A 420 -32.55 29.15 -20.11
N SER A 421 -32.51 29.05 -18.77
CA SER A 421 -33.56 29.58 -17.92
C SER A 421 -33.44 31.10 -17.73
N THR A 422 -34.55 31.82 -17.89
CA THR A 422 -34.69 33.23 -17.48
C THR A 422 -35.31 33.39 -16.09
N GLU A 423 -35.51 32.29 -15.36
CA GLU A 423 -36.12 32.32 -14.02
C GLU A 423 -35.12 32.85 -12.98
N GLN A 424 -35.59 33.77 -12.13
CA GLN A 424 -34.86 34.16 -10.92
C GLN A 424 -34.88 32.99 -9.92
N VAL A 425 -33.70 32.57 -9.49
CA VAL A 425 -33.55 31.61 -8.40
C VAL A 425 -33.14 32.37 -7.14
N ASP A 426 -33.96 32.28 -6.10
CA ASP A 426 -33.62 32.82 -4.79
C ASP A 426 -32.62 31.88 -4.11
N LEU A 427 -31.41 32.40 -3.86
CA LEU A 427 -30.35 31.68 -3.16
C LEU A 427 -30.23 32.24 -1.74
N SER A 428 -30.22 31.37 -0.73
CA SER A 428 -29.83 31.76 0.62
C SER A 428 -28.39 31.36 0.89
N ILE A 429 -27.63 32.26 1.52
CA ILE A 429 -26.29 31.99 2.01
C ILE A 429 -26.41 31.69 3.50
N GLU A 430 -26.05 30.48 3.88
CA GLU A 430 -25.93 30.08 5.28
C GLU A 430 -24.45 29.95 5.63
N THR A 431 -24.11 30.36 6.86
CA THR A 431 -22.74 30.25 7.37
C THR A 431 -22.76 29.45 8.66
N ARG A 432 -21.81 28.52 8.80
CA ARG A 432 -21.62 27.75 10.03
C ARG A 432 -20.17 27.87 10.48
N ARG A 433 -19.99 28.27 11.73
CA ARG A 433 -18.70 28.26 12.41
C ARG A 433 -18.50 26.91 13.09
N HIS A 434 -17.35 26.28 12.89
CA HIS A 434 -16.96 25.06 13.61
C HIS A 434 -16.48 25.41 15.03
N ARG A 435 -17.41 25.87 15.91
CA ARG A 435 -17.24 26.23 17.34
C ARG A 435 -16.19 27.34 17.66
N GLU A 436 -16.41 28.02 18.78
CA GLU A 436 -15.46 28.97 19.37
C GLU A 436 -14.40 28.22 20.16
N VAL A 437 -13.13 28.58 19.94
CA VAL A 437 -12.06 28.38 20.92
C VAL A 437 -12.26 29.48 21.96
N ASP A 438 -12.61 29.10 23.19
CA ASP A 438 -12.82 30.02 24.32
C ASP A 438 -11.56 30.84 24.65
#